data_AF-A0A7K0KJH5-F1
#
_entry.id   AF-A0A7K0KJH5-F1
#
_cell.length_a   1.000
_cell.length_b   1.000
_cell.length_c   1.000
_cell.angle_alpha   90.00
_cell.angle_beta   90.00
_cell.angle_gamma   90.00
#
_symmetry.space_group_name_H-M   'P 1'
#
loop_
_entity.id
_entity.type
_entity.pdbx_description
1 polymer ?
#
loop_
_entity_poly.entity_id
_entity_poly.type
_entity_poly.pdbx_seq_one_letter_code
_entity_poly.pdbx_strand_id
1 'polypeptide(L)'
;MNILSFKHIGVALLAAALFSACNDIVDINYPDRYTNHGAPSITGIYDVQDTGRISALSSGTLNQMLRIEGTNLANVKKITFNGLEVDVRQVYAESGESFVKIPRKIPEHVTDTLVYETNEGKTALYFPVSIPHVALEALSNEFALQGSEVQLNGDYFDLYNFNDTTDNSPVSITITNSEQGYSQKIHTDSCSETFTSIRIPKDCPDNSLITFRWKEMGKDMSKTVPYRMKNALLFGDFTGDLGWWNDWGKNLVTDGTKSGDPESLGMSFLRIKGTFDSWSWNSTGIGCNWPNQDFTDHPENYVLKFEVCTNSSTPFADYGASGASGSPNGGYCFDFNTAGVSRHQWDPVSTGLRNTYGKWVTVSIPLDKLCEVKQNDGTIKHVLPAQGSWAAMEFVMQPNNNEGWTVDHSFGQFRIEPKNY
;
A
#
# COMPACT_ATOMS: atom_id res chain seq x y z
N MET A 1 88.64 54.27 42.23
CA MET A 1 88.37 54.51 43.66
C MET A 1 86.86 54.43 43.86
N ASN A 2 86.43 53.75 44.92
CA ASN A 2 85.04 53.54 45.38
C ASN A 2 84.05 52.76 44.49
N ILE A 3 83.64 51.64 45.07
CA ILE A 3 82.50 50.76 44.78
C ILE A 3 81.18 51.49 45.07
N LEU A 4 80.10 51.20 44.33
CA LEU A 4 78.73 51.30 44.86
C LEU A 4 77.68 50.50 44.06
N SER A 5 76.58 50.17 44.73
CA SER A 5 75.58 49.16 44.36
C SER A 5 74.23 49.47 45.07
N PHE A 6 73.09 48.81 44.82
CA PHE A 6 72.87 47.51 44.18
C PHE A 6 71.42 47.37 43.65
N LYS A 7 71.23 46.77 42.45
CA LYS A 7 69.95 46.21 41.94
C LYS A 7 68.80 47.20 41.59
N HIS A 8 67.85 46.68 40.80
CA HIS A 8 66.47 47.16 40.58
C HIS A 8 66.17 48.21 39.49
N ILE A 9 66.77 48.14 38.30
CA ILE A 9 66.23 48.77 37.08
C ILE A 9 66.18 47.76 35.93
N GLY A 10 65.29 46.77 36.04
CA GLY A 10 65.17 45.67 35.07
C GLY A 10 63.75 45.16 34.78
N VAL A 11 62.70 45.84 35.29
CA VAL A 11 61.30 45.36 35.19
C VAL A 11 60.31 46.45 34.71
N ALA A 12 60.63 47.74 34.88
CA ALA A 12 59.66 48.82 34.65
C ALA A 12 59.33 49.12 33.16
N LEU A 13 60.16 48.69 32.21
CA LEU A 13 60.00 49.01 30.77
C LEU A 13 59.47 47.86 29.91
N LEU A 14 59.33 46.64 30.45
CA LEU A 14 58.73 45.50 29.73
C LEU A 14 57.26 45.27 30.09
N ALA A 15 56.77 45.87 31.19
CA ALA A 15 55.37 45.73 31.64
C ALA A 15 54.38 46.65 30.88
N ALA A 16 54.85 47.73 30.27
CA ALA A 16 53.99 48.70 29.56
C ALA A 16 53.58 48.27 28.15
N ALA A 17 54.27 47.27 27.56
CA ALA A 17 54.00 46.80 26.20
C ALA A 17 53.01 45.62 26.12
N LEU A 18 52.62 45.02 27.27
CA LEU A 18 51.81 43.80 27.32
C LEU A 18 50.30 44.04 27.57
N PHE A 19 49.87 45.30 27.71
CA PHE A 19 48.45 45.64 27.95
C PHE A 19 47.73 46.28 26.74
N SER A 20 48.39 46.40 25.58
CA SER A 20 47.79 46.95 24.34
C SER A 20 47.31 45.87 23.36
N ALA A 21 47.04 44.64 23.84
CA ALA A 21 46.70 43.48 23.01
C ALA A 21 45.43 42.73 23.48
N CYS A 22 44.50 43.43 24.14
CA CYS A 22 43.16 42.93 24.50
C CYS A 22 42.16 44.08 24.53
N ASN A 23 41.80 44.63 23.36
CA ASN A 23 40.57 45.42 23.18
C ASN A 23 40.18 45.67 21.70
N ASP A 24 40.64 44.83 20.77
CA ASP A 24 39.95 44.70 19.49
C ASP A 24 38.80 43.69 19.67
N ILE A 25 37.75 44.14 20.36
CA ILE A 25 36.44 43.50 20.23
C ILE A 25 35.98 43.88 18.83
N VAL A 26 36.31 43.02 17.87
CA VAL A 26 35.70 43.08 16.55
C VAL A 26 34.22 42.82 16.79
N ASP A 27 33.39 43.86 16.68
CA ASP A 27 31.94 43.72 16.60
C ASP A 27 31.63 42.96 15.30
N ILE A 28 31.74 41.63 15.36
CA ILE A 28 31.24 40.74 14.33
C ILE A 28 29.73 40.92 14.38
N ASN A 29 29.25 41.83 13.53
CA ASN A 29 27.86 42.17 13.39
C ASN A 29 27.13 40.99 12.72
N TYR A 30 26.89 39.94 13.51
CA TYR A 30 26.08 38.81 13.10
C TYR A 30 24.71 39.38 12.73
N PRO A 31 24.25 39.24 11.47
CA PRO A 31 22.93 39.72 11.09
C PRO A 31 21.92 39.00 11.95
N ASP A 32 21.10 39.76 12.69
CA ASP A 32 20.06 39.21 13.53
C ASP A 32 19.06 38.45 12.66
N ARG A 33 19.06 37.12 12.82
CA ARG A 33 18.25 36.21 12.02
C ARG A 33 16.84 36.03 12.58
N TYR A 34 16.52 36.62 13.73
CA TYR A 34 15.23 36.44 14.40
C TYR A 34 14.44 37.74 14.54
N THR A 35 15.02 38.90 14.19
CA THR A 35 14.27 40.16 14.12
C THR A 35 13.41 40.24 12.84
N ASN A 36 12.18 40.72 13.03
CA ASN A 36 11.24 41.07 11.97
C ASN A 36 11.08 42.60 11.90
N HIS A 37 10.77 43.13 10.73
CA HIS A 37 10.55 44.56 10.49
C HIS A 37 9.17 44.87 9.87
N GLY A 38 8.22 43.94 9.96
CA GLY A 38 6.86 44.09 9.47
C GLY A 38 6.15 42.74 9.32
N ALA A 39 5.02 42.73 8.61
CA ALA A 39 4.27 41.50 8.33
C ALA A 39 5.13 40.49 7.52
N PRO A 40 4.90 39.18 7.72
CA PRO A 40 5.55 38.12 6.93
C PRO A 40 5.24 38.28 5.43
N SER A 41 6.24 38.06 4.59
CA SER A 41 6.09 38.03 3.13
C SER A 41 6.71 36.74 2.62
N ILE A 42 5.95 35.91 1.91
CA ILE A 42 6.39 34.61 1.39
C ILE A 42 6.70 34.76 -0.09
N THR A 43 7.92 34.38 -0.49
CA THR A 43 8.42 34.47 -1.88
C THR A 43 8.54 33.11 -2.55
N GLY A 44 8.61 32.03 -1.78
CA GLY A 44 8.66 30.66 -2.30
C GLY A 44 8.31 29.64 -1.22
N ILE A 45 7.83 28.48 -1.66
CA ILE A 45 7.59 27.31 -0.82
C ILE A 45 8.21 26.13 -1.54
N TYR A 46 8.96 25.30 -0.85
CA TYR A 46 9.74 24.21 -1.41
C TYR A 46 9.57 22.95 -0.57
N ASP A 47 9.82 21.79 -1.17
CA ASP A 47 10.03 20.58 -0.39
C ASP A 47 11.34 20.72 0.40
N VAL A 48 11.39 20.19 1.63
CA VAL A 48 12.61 20.26 2.45
C VAL A 48 13.83 19.56 1.79
N GLN A 49 13.60 18.63 0.87
CA GLN A 49 14.65 17.96 0.09
C GLN A 49 15.17 18.83 -1.09
N ASP A 50 14.42 19.85 -1.54
CA ASP A 50 14.90 20.81 -2.55
C ASP A 50 15.82 21.87 -1.94
N THR A 51 17.01 21.41 -1.55
CA THR A 51 18.11 22.26 -1.06
C THR A 51 18.54 23.34 -2.06
N GLY A 52 18.26 23.13 -3.36
CA GLY A 52 18.57 24.06 -4.44
C GLY A 52 17.55 25.19 -4.61
N ARG A 53 16.33 25.06 -4.05
CA ARG A 53 15.18 25.98 -4.24
C ARG A 53 14.78 26.12 -5.71
N ILE A 54 14.90 25.04 -6.49
CA ILE A 54 14.71 25.04 -7.94
C ILE A 54 13.22 24.94 -8.30
N SER A 55 12.47 24.13 -7.55
CA SER A 55 11.10 23.72 -7.87
C SER A 55 10.14 24.22 -6.80
N ALA A 56 9.69 25.47 -6.94
CA ALA A 56 8.70 26.05 -6.03
C ALA A 56 7.37 25.27 -6.11
N LEU A 57 6.87 24.84 -4.96
CA LEU A 57 5.61 24.15 -4.77
C LEU A 57 4.45 25.14 -4.84
N SER A 58 3.42 24.80 -5.62
CA SER A 58 2.12 25.48 -5.65
C SER A 58 1.05 24.78 -4.80
N SER A 59 1.38 23.63 -4.21
CA SER A 59 0.52 22.81 -3.36
C SER A 59 1.36 21.93 -2.44
N GLY A 60 0.73 21.32 -1.43
CA GLY A 60 1.38 20.33 -0.57
C GLY A 60 0.50 19.13 -0.27
N THR A 61 1.03 18.15 0.46
CA THR A 61 0.26 17.00 0.98
C THR A 61 0.22 17.02 2.51
N LEU A 62 -0.77 16.35 3.11
CA LEU A 62 -0.78 16.13 4.56
C LEU A 62 0.53 15.47 5.03
N ASN A 63 1.01 15.83 6.23
CA ASN A 63 2.25 15.31 6.83
C ASN A 63 3.56 15.75 6.12
N GLN A 64 3.51 16.49 4.99
CA GLN A 64 4.71 16.96 4.29
C GLN A 64 5.48 18.00 5.11
N MET A 65 6.81 17.93 5.06
CA MET A 65 7.70 18.95 5.61
C MET A 65 8.07 19.96 4.51
N LEU A 66 7.65 21.21 4.71
CA LEU A 66 7.87 22.30 3.78
C LEU A 66 8.99 23.23 4.29
N ARG A 67 9.65 23.88 3.33
CA ARG A 67 10.51 25.04 3.55
C ARG A 67 9.87 26.26 2.90
N ILE A 68 9.48 27.24 3.70
CA ILE A 68 8.93 28.52 3.28
C ILE A 68 10.09 29.53 3.26
N GLU A 69 10.25 30.24 2.15
CA GLU A 69 11.22 31.33 2.00
C GLU A 69 10.51 32.68 1.90
N GLY A 70 11.14 33.72 2.42
CA GLY A 70 10.52 35.04 2.47
C GLY A 70 11.26 36.05 3.34
N THR A 71 10.50 36.93 3.99
CA THR A 71 10.98 37.89 4.97
C THR A 71 10.00 38.02 6.14
N ASN A 72 10.51 38.44 7.31
CA ASN A 72 9.77 38.59 8.57
C ASN A 72 9.07 37.31 9.06
N LEU A 73 9.68 36.14 8.81
CA LEU A 73 9.09 34.83 9.13
C LEU A 73 9.36 34.34 10.56
N ALA A 74 10.27 34.96 11.31
CA ALA A 74 10.61 34.57 12.69
C ALA A 74 9.48 34.91 13.68
N ASN A 75 9.60 34.45 14.93
CA ASN A 75 8.63 34.72 16.02
C ASN A 75 7.19 34.39 15.63
N VAL A 76 7.00 33.16 15.16
CA VAL A 76 5.70 32.62 14.72
C VAL A 76 4.71 32.58 15.87
N LYS A 77 3.55 33.19 15.68
CA LYS A 77 2.38 33.03 16.57
C LYS A 77 1.49 31.88 16.12
N LYS A 78 1.25 31.77 14.81
CA LYS A 78 0.30 30.82 14.22
C LYS A 78 0.62 30.58 12.75
N ILE A 79 0.55 29.33 12.33
CA ILE A 79 0.49 28.94 10.91
C ILE A 79 -0.73 28.05 10.75
N THR A 80 -1.51 28.25 9.68
CA THR A 80 -2.59 27.32 9.34
C THR A 80 -2.59 26.92 7.87
N PHE A 81 -3.04 25.70 7.61
CA PHE A 81 -3.37 25.19 6.28
C PHE A 81 -4.84 24.77 6.31
N ASN A 82 -5.70 25.33 5.44
CA ASN A 82 -7.14 25.06 5.48
C ASN A 82 -7.78 25.27 6.87
N GLY A 83 -7.28 26.26 7.62
CA GLY A 83 -7.70 26.54 9.00
C GLY A 83 -7.11 25.61 10.07
N LEU A 84 -6.48 24.48 9.71
CA LEU A 84 -5.80 23.59 10.66
C LEU A 84 -4.52 24.25 11.18
N GLU A 85 -4.43 24.42 12.50
CA GLU A 85 -3.24 24.98 13.15
C GLU A 85 -2.06 24.00 13.15
N VAL A 86 -0.88 24.53 12.84
CA VAL A 86 0.40 23.85 13.04
C VAL A 86 0.83 23.99 14.49
N ASP A 87 1.42 22.94 15.07
CA ASP A 87 2.13 23.07 16.35
C ASP A 87 3.39 23.93 16.20
N VAL A 88 3.27 25.22 16.54
CA VAL A 88 4.36 26.21 16.41
C VAL A 88 5.62 25.83 17.20
N ARG A 89 5.54 24.92 18.18
CA ARG A 89 6.72 24.41 18.91
C ARG A 89 7.60 23.48 18.05
N GLN A 90 7.07 23.00 16.93
CA GLN A 90 7.77 22.16 15.95
C GLN A 90 8.23 22.96 14.72
N VAL A 91 8.00 24.28 14.70
CA VAL A 91 8.41 25.17 13.60
C VAL A 91 9.77 25.76 13.91
N TYR A 92 10.73 25.58 13.01
CA TYR A 92 12.00 26.32 13.03
C TYR A 92 11.89 27.50 12.07
N ALA A 93 11.95 28.73 12.58
CA ALA A 93 11.82 29.94 11.75
C ALA A 93 12.89 30.99 12.09
N GLU A 94 13.65 31.35 11.06
CA GLU A 94 14.45 32.57 10.98
C GLU A 94 13.64 33.62 10.17
N SER A 95 14.12 34.87 10.10
CA SER A 95 13.41 35.96 9.45
C SER A 95 13.29 35.73 7.93
N GLY A 96 14.26 35.04 7.33
CA GLY A 96 14.29 34.71 5.90
C GLY A 96 13.70 33.35 5.50
N GLU A 97 13.56 32.40 6.44
CA GLU A 97 13.08 31.05 6.15
C GLU A 97 12.36 30.38 7.32
N SER A 98 11.42 29.50 7.02
CA SER A 98 10.66 28.72 8.00
C SER A 98 10.46 27.29 7.54
N PHE A 99 10.74 26.34 8.43
CA PHE A 99 10.53 24.91 8.21
C PHE A 99 9.29 24.49 8.98
N VAL A 100 8.27 24.07 8.24
CA VAL A 100 6.92 23.83 8.77
C VAL A 100 6.38 22.50 8.26
N LYS A 101 5.72 21.74 9.15
CA LYS A 101 5.06 20.50 8.77
C LYS A 101 3.56 20.72 8.57
N ILE A 102 3.01 20.27 7.44
CA ILE A 102 1.55 20.27 7.24
C ILE A 102 0.93 19.26 8.21
N PRO A 103 -0.09 19.63 9.02
CA PRO A 103 -0.73 18.70 9.95
C PRO A 103 -1.36 17.50 9.23
N ARG A 104 -1.19 16.29 9.76
CA ARG A 104 -1.88 15.08 9.25
C ARG A 104 -3.28 14.97 9.85
N LYS A 105 -4.19 15.84 9.42
CA LYS A 105 -5.60 15.88 9.86
C LYS A 105 -6.49 16.39 8.71
N ILE A 106 -7.73 15.91 8.65
CA ILE A 106 -8.74 16.46 7.72
C ILE A 106 -9.25 17.81 8.26
N PRO A 107 -9.25 18.89 7.43
CA PRO A 107 -9.83 20.17 7.82
C PRO A 107 -11.36 20.11 7.80
N GLU A 108 -12.02 20.88 8.67
CA GLU A 108 -13.48 21.04 8.66
C GLU A 108 -13.98 21.68 7.35
N HIS A 109 -13.18 22.60 6.80
CA HIS A 109 -13.42 23.28 5.53
C HIS A 109 -12.13 23.35 4.72
N VAL A 110 -12.15 22.89 3.47
CA VAL A 110 -11.04 23.08 2.52
C VAL A 110 -11.15 24.50 1.95
N THR A 111 -10.18 25.36 2.29
CA THR A 111 -10.15 26.77 1.84
C THR A 111 -8.97 27.09 0.91
N ASP A 112 -8.15 26.08 0.61
CA ASP A 112 -6.88 26.16 -0.12
C ASP A 112 -5.99 27.34 0.29
N THR A 113 -5.96 27.65 1.60
CA THR A 113 -5.29 28.83 2.13
C THR A 113 -4.23 28.44 3.15
N LEU A 114 -3.01 28.94 2.95
CA LEU A 114 -1.97 29.04 3.97
C LEU A 114 -2.07 30.43 4.63
N VAL A 115 -2.19 30.47 5.96
CA VAL A 115 -2.08 31.69 6.77
C VAL A 115 -0.81 31.61 7.61
N TYR A 116 0.01 32.66 7.60
CA TYR A 116 1.24 32.75 8.39
C TYR A 116 1.20 34.03 9.22
N GLU A 117 1.27 33.92 10.54
CA GLU A 117 1.16 35.02 11.50
C GLU A 117 2.35 35.02 12.48
N THR A 118 2.99 36.19 12.62
CA THR A 118 4.10 36.45 13.54
C THR A 118 3.73 37.54 14.53
N ASN A 119 4.68 37.93 15.39
CA ASN A 119 4.50 39.07 16.28
C ASN A 119 4.13 40.38 15.55
N GLU A 120 4.65 40.58 14.34
CA GLU A 120 4.59 41.85 13.59
C GLU A 120 3.49 41.92 12.52
N GLY A 121 2.71 40.84 12.34
CA GLY A 121 1.59 40.84 11.41
C GLY A 121 1.27 39.45 10.85
N LYS A 122 0.47 39.41 9.78
CA LYS A 122 0.09 38.17 9.10
C LYS A 122 0.06 38.34 7.59
N THR A 123 0.22 37.22 6.88
CA THR A 123 -0.05 37.08 5.46
C THR A 123 -0.89 35.84 5.20
N ALA A 124 -1.56 35.81 4.04
CA ALA A 124 -2.32 34.67 3.57
C ALA A 124 -2.16 34.53 2.06
N LEU A 125 -2.00 33.30 1.58
CA LEU A 125 -1.87 32.98 0.17
C LEU A 125 -2.60 31.69 -0.19
N TYR A 126 -2.94 31.56 -1.47
CA TYR A 126 -3.47 30.33 -2.04
C TYR A 126 -2.38 29.25 -2.02
N PHE A 127 -2.64 28.16 -1.30
CA PHE A 127 -1.78 26.99 -1.21
C PHE A 127 -2.64 25.75 -0.89
N PRO A 128 -3.20 25.07 -1.91
CA PRO A 128 -4.02 23.88 -1.74
C PRO A 128 -3.21 22.74 -1.10
N VAL A 129 -3.87 22.01 -0.21
CA VAL A 129 -3.32 20.82 0.44
C VAL A 129 -4.13 19.61 -0.01
N SER A 130 -3.45 18.68 -0.68
CA SER A 130 -4.03 17.41 -1.10
C SER A 130 -4.32 16.53 0.11
N ILE A 131 -5.57 16.07 0.18
CA ILE A 131 -6.09 15.14 1.20
C ILE A 131 -6.35 13.82 0.47
N PRO A 132 -5.70 12.70 0.86
CA PRO A 132 -5.92 11.41 0.23
C PRO A 132 -7.30 10.85 0.61
N HIS A 133 -7.95 10.17 -0.32
CA HIS A 133 -9.19 9.41 -0.08
C HIS A 133 -8.88 8.09 0.66
N VAL A 134 -9.89 7.48 1.31
CA VAL A 134 -9.73 6.12 1.86
C VAL A 134 -9.52 5.14 0.71
N ALA A 135 -8.39 4.42 0.71
CA ALA A 135 -8.23 3.25 -0.13
C ALA A 135 -8.81 2.05 0.61
N LEU A 136 -9.89 1.47 0.10
CA LEU A 136 -10.48 0.24 0.61
C LEU A 136 -10.68 -0.73 -0.55
N GLU A 137 -9.82 -1.73 -0.63
CA GLU A 137 -9.69 -2.59 -1.80
C GLU A 137 -10.49 -3.90 -1.65
N ALA A 138 -10.09 -4.72 -0.68
CA ALA A 138 -10.59 -6.08 -0.46
C ALA A 138 -10.28 -6.57 0.97
N LEU A 139 -10.74 -7.78 1.30
CA LEU A 139 -10.24 -8.53 2.45
C LEU A 139 -8.86 -9.12 2.12
N SER A 140 -7.98 -9.26 3.12
CA SER A 140 -6.72 -9.97 2.95
C SER A 140 -6.93 -11.46 2.66
N ASN A 141 -8.02 -12.05 3.17
CA ASN A 141 -8.47 -13.41 2.89
C ASN A 141 -10.01 -13.45 2.86
N GLU A 142 -10.60 -13.43 1.66
CA GLU A 142 -12.05 -13.47 1.46
C GLU A 142 -12.67 -14.82 1.86
N PHE A 143 -11.87 -15.88 1.99
CA PHE A 143 -12.30 -17.20 2.45
C PHE A 143 -11.94 -17.49 3.91
N ALA A 144 -11.56 -16.46 4.69
CA ALA A 144 -11.35 -16.56 6.13
C ALA A 144 -12.53 -17.26 6.83
N LEU A 145 -12.23 -18.11 7.83
CA LEU A 145 -13.25 -18.91 8.51
C LEU A 145 -14.19 -18.02 9.34
N GLN A 146 -15.47 -18.40 9.43
CA GLN A 146 -16.43 -17.75 10.31
C GLN A 146 -15.89 -17.65 11.75
N GLY A 147 -16.01 -16.47 12.38
CA GLY A 147 -15.46 -16.18 13.71
C GLY A 147 -13.99 -15.75 13.73
N SER A 148 -13.26 -15.82 12.62
CA SER A 148 -11.89 -15.33 12.52
C SER A 148 -11.82 -13.82 12.29
N GLU A 149 -10.64 -13.25 12.56
CA GLU A 149 -10.30 -11.87 12.24
C GLU A 149 -9.58 -11.81 10.89
N VAL A 150 -9.97 -10.86 10.04
CA VAL A 150 -9.40 -10.65 8.70
C VAL A 150 -9.01 -9.19 8.53
N GLN A 151 -7.83 -8.96 7.96
CA GLN A 151 -7.33 -7.60 7.66
C GLN A 151 -8.05 -7.04 6.43
N LEU A 152 -8.25 -5.71 6.40
CA LEU A 152 -8.65 -5.00 5.19
C LEU A 152 -7.39 -4.52 4.45
N ASN A 153 -7.34 -4.75 3.14
CA ASN A 153 -6.31 -4.20 2.27
C ASN A 153 -6.73 -2.76 1.90
N GLY A 154 -5.84 -1.80 2.14
CA GLY A 154 -6.14 -0.38 1.98
C GLY A 154 -5.18 0.56 2.70
N ASP A 155 -5.53 1.85 2.73
CA ASP A 155 -4.70 2.95 3.24
C ASP A 155 -5.60 4.11 3.75
N TYR A 156 -5.03 4.97 4.60
CA TYR A 156 -5.66 6.16 5.21
C TYR A 156 -6.87 5.89 6.12
N PHE A 157 -7.07 4.66 6.59
CA PHE A 157 -8.17 4.31 7.50
C PHE A 157 -8.20 5.19 8.77
N ASP A 158 -7.04 5.42 9.39
CA ASP A 158 -6.93 6.22 10.61
C ASP A 158 -7.32 7.69 10.41
N LEU A 159 -6.97 8.27 9.26
CA LEU A 159 -7.24 9.67 8.89
C LEU A 159 -8.75 9.96 8.86
N TYR A 160 -9.56 8.96 8.51
CA TYR A 160 -11.02 9.01 8.46
C TYR A 160 -11.72 8.39 9.67
N ASN A 161 -10.96 8.02 10.71
CA ASN A 161 -11.46 7.32 11.90
C ASN A 161 -12.28 6.05 11.55
N PHE A 162 -11.70 5.17 10.72
CA PHE A 162 -12.17 3.79 10.47
C PHE A 162 -11.98 2.87 11.70
N ASN A 163 -12.31 3.40 12.89
CA ASN A 163 -12.44 2.66 14.13
C ASN A 163 -13.85 2.86 14.68
N ASP A 164 -14.77 1.96 14.30
CA ASP A 164 -16.19 2.09 14.61
C ASP A 164 -16.57 1.69 16.05
N THR A 165 -15.56 1.39 16.89
CA THR A 165 -15.70 1.17 18.35
C THR A 165 -15.84 2.48 19.14
N THR A 166 -15.80 3.63 18.48
CA THR A 166 -15.99 4.95 19.09
C THR A 166 -17.34 5.55 18.68
N ASP A 167 -18.05 6.19 19.61
CA ASP A 167 -19.37 6.83 19.39
C ASP A 167 -19.35 7.91 18.28
N ASN A 168 -18.15 8.39 17.92
CA ASN A 168 -17.92 9.44 16.92
C ASN A 168 -17.37 8.91 15.58
N SER A 169 -17.31 7.59 15.36
CA SER A 169 -16.86 7.07 14.06
C SER A 169 -17.88 7.37 12.95
N PRO A 170 -17.47 7.91 11.80
CA PRO A 170 -18.35 8.10 10.65
C PRO A 170 -18.61 6.79 9.89
N VAL A 171 -18.03 5.66 10.33
CA VAL A 171 -18.01 4.41 9.59
C VAL A 171 -19.11 3.45 10.06
N SER A 172 -19.79 2.84 9.10
CA SER A 172 -20.75 1.77 9.33
C SER A 172 -20.45 0.59 8.41
N ILE A 173 -20.30 -0.59 9.00
CA ILE A 173 -19.96 -1.82 8.30
C ILE A 173 -21.09 -2.83 8.53
N THR A 174 -21.65 -3.37 7.46
CA THR A 174 -22.73 -4.36 7.53
C THR A 174 -22.42 -5.51 6.60
N ILE A 175 -22.41 -6.73 7.15
CA ILE A 175 -22.33 -7.97 6.37
C ILE A 175 -23.75 -8.50 6.13
N THR A 176 -24.07 -8.86 4.89
CA THR A 176 -25.41 -9.30 4.49
C THR A 176 -25.36 -10.51 3.57
N ASN A 177 -26.37 -11.38 3.67
CA ASN A 177 -26.68 -12.39 2.66
C ASN A 177 -28.16 -12.25 2.32
N SER A 178 -28.47 -11.77 1.12
CA SER A 178 -29.85 -11.47 0.69
C SER A 178 -30.69 -12.73 0.50
N GLU A 179 -30.10 -13.82 0.00
CA GLU A 179 -30.78 -15.11 -0.23
C GLU A 179 -31.25 -15.77 1.08
N GLN A 180 -30.47 -15.61 2.15
CA GLN A 180 -30.74 -16.18 3.47
C GLN A 180 -31.35 -15.17 4.46
N GLY A 181 -31.56 -13.92 4.05
CA GLY A 181 -32.10 -12.85 4.90
C GLY A 181 -31.19 -12.43 6.05
N TYR A 182 -29.90 -12.74 5.98
CA TYR A 182 -28.92 -12.42 7.03
C TYR A 182 -28.42 -10.98 6.91
N SER A 183 -28.31 -10.28 8.04
CA SER A 183 -27.75 -8.93 8.12
C SER A 183 -27.22 -8.68 9.52
N GLN A 184 -25.95 -8.29 9.63
CA GLN A 184 -25.32 -7.98 10.91
C GLN A 184 -24.38 -6.76 10.78
N LYS A 185 -24.45 -5.85 11.76
CA LYS A 185 -23.40 -4.82 11.92
C LYS A 185 -22.14 -5.53 12.45
N ILE A 186 -21.01 -5.28 11.80
CA ILE A 186 -19.70 -5.76 12.27
C ILE A 186 -18.82 -4.56 12.61
N HIS A 187 -17.78 -4.83 13.40
CA HIS A 187 -16.90 -3.81 13.94
C HIS A 187 -15.46 -4.01 13.48
N THR A 188 -14.71 -2.91 13.42
CA THR A 188 -13.25 -2.94 13.27
C THR A 188 -12.59 -3.25 14.61
N ASP A 189 -11.75 -4.27 14.69
CA ASP A 189 -11.05 -4.62 15.94
C ASP A 189 -9.89 -3.66 16.25
N SER A 190 -9.26 -3.05 15.23
CA SER A 190 -8.25 -2.00 15.39
C SER A 190 -8.13 -1.11 14.14
N CYS A 191 -7.51 0.08 14.30
CA CYS A 191 -7.24 1.00 13.19
C CYS A 191 -5.92 1.74 13.41
N SER A 192 -5.11 1.83 12.36
CA SER A 192 -3.84 2.54 12.26
C SER A 192 -3.64 2.97 10.81
N GLU A 193 -2.60 3.77 10.53
CA GLU A 193 -2.31 4.28 9.17
C GLU A 193 -2.30 3.17 8.10
N THR A 194 -1.66 2.02 8.37
CA THR A 194 -1.49 0.93 7.40
C THR A 194 -2.21 -0.37 7.76
N PHE A 195 -3.07 -0.38 8.78
CA PHE A 195 -3.74 -1.61 9.24
C PHE A 195 -5.09 -1.34 9.88
N THR A 196 -6.11 -2.05 9.41
CA THR A 196 -7.37 -2.28 10.12
C THR A 196 -7.86 -3.70 9.86
N SER A 197 -8.61 -4.26 10.78
CA SER A 197 -9.16 -5.62 10.71
C SER A 197 -10.61 -5.66 11.16
N ILE A 198 -11.37 -6.63 10.67
CA ILE A 198 -12.75 -6.93 11.07
C ILE A 198 -12.86 -8.38 11.53
N ARG A 199 -13.78 -8.67 12.47
CA ARG A 199 -14.14 -10.04 12.82
C ARG A 199 -15.36 -10.50 12.03
N ILE A 200 -15.21 -11.61 11.31
CA ILE A 200 -16.32 -12.27 10.62
C ILE A 200 -17.24 -12.91 11.68
N PRO A 201 -18.58 -12.72 11.63
CA PRO A 201 -19.49 -13.39 12.56
C PRO A 201 -19.42 -14.92 12.46
N LYS A 202 -19.62 -15.61 13.59
CA LYS A 202 -19.56 -17.09 13.66
C LYS A 202 -20.69 -17.79 12.90
N ASP A 203 -21.79 -17.09 12.68
CA ASP A 203 -23.00 -17.55 12.01
C ASP A 203 -23.13 -16.96 10.59
N CYS A 204 -22.13 -16.21 10.10
CA CYS A 204 -22.17 -15.60 8.79
C CYS A 204 -22.26 -16.66 7.68
N PRO A 205 -23.30 -16.62 6.82
CA PRO A 205 -23.39 -17.51 5.68
C PRO A 205 -22.24 -17.31 4.68
N ASP A 206 -21.88 -18.39 3.99
CA ASP A 206 -21.08 -18.29 2.76
C ASP A 206 -21.85 -17.45 1.70
N ASN A 207 -21.14 -16.86 0.73
CA ASN A 207 -21.67 -15.93 -0.29
C ASN A 207 -22.28 -14.64 0.28
N SER A 208 -21.67 -14.06 1.31
CA SER A 208 -22.12 -12.78 1.90
C SER A 208 -21.39 -11.59 1.28
N LEU A 209 -21.99 -10.40 1.39
CA LEU A 209 -21.40 -9.12 0.99
C LEU A 209 -21.17 -8.23 2.21
N ILE A 210 -20.00 -7.62 2.31
CA ILE A 210 -19.67 -6.65 3.35
C ILE A 210 -19.72 -5.25 2.74
N THR A 211 -20.72 -4.46 3.15
CA THR A 211 -20.83 -3.06 2.73
C THR A 211 -20.26 -2.14 3.80
N PHE A 212 -19.24 -1.39 3.42
CA PHE A 212 -18.66 -0.28 4.18
C PHE A 212 -19.30 1.02 3.73
N ARG A 213 -19.63 1.90 4.68
CA ARG A 213 -20.10 3.27 4.43
C ARG A 213 -19.33 4.23 5.34
N TRP A 214 -18.88 5.36 4.80
CA TRP A 214 -18.15 6.39 5.54
C TRP A 214 -18.42 7.76 4.93
N LYS A 215 -17.77 8.81 5.46
CA LYS A 215 -17.83 10.17 4.89
C LYS A 215 -16.45 10.69 4.54
N GLU A 216 -16.36 11.37 3.41
CA GLU A 216 -15.15 12.07 2.97
C GLU A 216 -15.48 13.52 2.64
N MET A 217 -14.89 14.46 3.40
CA MET A 217 -15.10 15.90 3.20
C MET A 217 -16.60 16.28 3.12
N GLY A 218 -17.41 15.62 3.95
CA GLY A 218 -18.87 15.80 4.01
C GLY A 218 -19.70 14.96 3.02
N LYS A 219 -19.09 14.30 2.03
CA LYS A 219 -19.77 13.42 1.06
C LYS A 219 -19.90 12.01 1.60
N ASP A 220 -21.04 11.36 1.36
CA ASP A 220 -21.24 9.95 1.69
C ASP A 220 -20.53 9.04 0.68
N MET A 221 -19.80 8.05 1.19
CA MET A 221 -19.01 7.08 0.42
C MET A 221 -19.41 5.66 0.79
N SER A 222 -19.28 4.72 -0.16
CA SER A 222 -19.52 3.30 0.09
C SER A 222 -18.71 2.37 -0.79
N LYS A 223 -18.33 1.22 -0.26
CA LYS A 223 -17.69 0.11 -0.98
C LYS A 223 -18.28 -1.21 -0.50
N THR A 224 -18.57 -2.11 -1.43
CA THR A 224 -18.91 -3.50 -1.14
C THR A 224 -17.71 -4.39 -1.46
N VAL A 225 -17.41 -5.35 -0.58
CA VAL A 225 -16.45 -6.43 -0.83
C VAL A 225 -17.13 -7.78 -0.59
N PRO A 226 -16.76 -8.83 -1.34
CA PRO A 226 -17.32 -10.16 -1.16
C PRO A 226 -16.69 -10.90 0.01
N TYR A 227 -17.47 -11.82 0.60
CA TYR A 227 -17.02 -12.77 1.59
C TYR A 227 -17.44 -14.19 1.17
N ARG A 228 -16.45 -15.06 0.97
CA ARG A 228 -16.57 -16.51 0.86
C ARG A 228 -17.58 -16.95 -0.21
N MET A 229 -17.41 -16.43 -1.44
CA MET A 229 -18.24 -16.69 -2.62
C MET A 229 -18.05 -18.12 -3.18
N LYS A 230 -18.57 -19.11 -2.45
CA LYS A 230 -18.57 -20.52 -2.87
C LYS A 230 -19.40 -20.78 -4.14
N ASN A 231 -20.42 -19.97 -4.41
CA ASN A 231 -21.23 -20.05 -5.64
C ASN A 231 -20.47 -19.63 -6.91
N ALA A 232 -19.34 -18.93 -6.77
CA ALA A 232 -18.48 -18.49 -7.87
C ALA A 232 -17.30 -19.47 -8.16
N LEU A 233 -17.14 -20.52 -7.35
CA LEU A 233 -16.04 -21.48 -7.48
C LEU A 233 -16.09 -22.27 -8.79
N LEU A 234 -14.99 -22.29 -9.53
CA LEU A 234 -14.86 -23.05 -10.79
C LEU A 234 -14.72 -24.56 -10.55
N PHE A 235 -13.95 -24.94 -9.52
CA PHE A 235 -13.55 -26.35 -9.28
C PHE A 235 -14.05 -26.90 -7.94
N GLY A 236 -15.03 -26.21 -7.33
CA GLY A 236 -15.62 -26.59 -6.04
C GLY A 236 -14.56 -26.80 -4.96
N ASP A 237 -14.55 -28.01 -4.39
CA ASP A 237 -13.62 -28.45 -3.35
C ASP A 237 -12.47 -29.33 -3.88
N PHE A 238 -12.14 -29.27 -5.16
CA PHE A 238 -11.20 -30.21 -5.82
C PHE A 238 -11.56 -31.71 -5.68
N THR A 239 -12.76 -32.03 -5.22
CA THR A 239 -13.26 -33.39 -5.02
C THR A 239 -13.96 -33.93 -6.28
N GLY A 240 -13.88 -35.25 -6.48
CA GLY A 240 -14.44 -35.92 -7.66
C GLY A 240 -13.48 -35.95 -8.85
N ASP A 241 -14.03 -36.14 -10.05
CA ASP A 241 -13.27 -36.06 -11.30
C ASP A 241 -13.48 -34.70 -11.96
N LEU A 242 -12.39 -33.95 -12.13
CA LEU A 242 -12.34 -32.61 -12.71
C LEU A 242 -11.67 -32.62 -14.10
N GLY A 243 -11.54 -33.79 -14.73
CA GLY A 243 -10.84 -33.92 -16.01
C GLY A 243 -9.34 -33.64 -15.88
N TRP A 244 -8.72 -34.11 -14.80
CA TRP A 244 -7.29 -33.96 -14.51
C TRP A 244 -6.42 -34.45 -15.68
N TRP A 245 -5.53 -33.59 -16.17
CA TRP A 245 -4.65 -33.96 -17.30
C TRP A 245 -3.60 -35.01 -16.95
N ASN A 246 -3.18 -35.09 -15.69
CA ASN A 246 -2.16 -36.04 -15.22
C ASN A 246 -2.28 -36.34 -13.71
N ASP A 247 -1.70 -37.46 -13.30
CA ASP A 247 -1.66 -37.86 -11.89
C ASP A 247 -0.82 -36.93 -11.02
N TRP A 248 0.14 -36.18 -11.58
CA TRP A 248 0.93 -35.21 -10.81
C TRP A 248 0.01 -34.14 -10.19
N GLY A 249 -0.78 -33.45 -11.02
CA GLY A 249 -1.73 -32.44 -10.56
C GLY A 249 -2.76 -33.00 -9.58
N LYS A 250 -3.35 -34.16 -9.92
CA LYS A 250 -4.34 -34.83 -9.07
C LYS A 250 -3.80 -35.17 -7.68
N ASN A 251 -2.52 -35.54 -7.58
CA ASN A 251 -1.86 -35.85 -6.31
C ASN A 251 -1.42 -34.61 -5.50
N LEU A 252 -1.54 -33.39 -6.04
CA LEU A 252 -1.34 -32.15 -5.28
C LEU A 252 -2.48 -31.87 -4.30
N VAL A 253 -3.67 -32.49 -4.49
CA VAL A 253 -4.86 -32.20 -3.69
C VAL A 253 -4.67 -32.65 -2.23
N THR A 254 -5.02 -31.77 -1.30
CA THR A 254 -5.04 -32.05 0.13
C THR A 254 -6.17 -31.30 0.83
N ASP A 255 -6.70 -31.87 1.91
CA ASP A 255 -7.77 -31.31 2.74
C ASP A 255 -7.24 -30.47 3.92
N GLY A 256 -5.91 -30.35 4.04
CA GLY A 256 -5.22 -29.69 5.15
C GLY A 256 -4.98 -30.57 6.37
N THR A 257 -5.33 -31.86 6.33
CA THR A 257 -5.15 -32.77 7.48
C THR A 257 -3.76 -33.44 7.52
N LYS A 258 -2.97 -33.37 6.44
CA LYS A 258 -1.66 -34.03 6.37
C LYS A 258 -0.63 -33.24 7.18
N SER A 259 0.37 -33.94 7.72
CA SER A 259 1.39 -33.32 8.56
C SER A 259 2.13 -32.17 7.84
N GLY A 260 2.07 -30.98 8.43
CA GLY A 260 2.68 -29.76 7.90
C GLY A 260 1.95 -29.15 6.70
N ASP A 261 0.73 -29.56 6.36
CA ASP A 261 -0.17 -28.75 5.51
C ASP A 261 -0.45 -27.39 6.20
N PRO A 262 -0.74 -26.31 5.43
CA PRO A 262 -1.32 -25.11 6.01
C PRO A 262 -2.75 -25.38 6.51
N GLU A 263 -3.20 -24.57 7.47
CA GLU A 263 -4.57 -24.62 8.02
C GLU A 263 -5.61 -24.50 6.88
N SER A 264 -6.53 -25.46 6.77
CA SER A 264 -7.56 -25.45 5.72
C SER A 264 -8.57 -24.31 5.93
N LEU A 265 -9.02 -23.68 4.85
CA LEU A 265 -10.14 -22.72 4.83
C LEU A 265 -11.52 -23.41 4.91
N GLY A 266 -11.57 -24.64 5.46
CA GLY A 266 -12.74 -25.51 5.45
C GLY A 266 -13.02 -26.10 4.06
N MET A 267 -11.97 -26.20 3.24
CA MET A 267 -11.98 -26.66 1.85
C MET A 267 -10.62 -27.29 1.49
N SER A 268 -10.63 -28.20 0.53
CA SER A 268 -9.41 -28.77 -0.06
C SER A 268 -8.71 -27.77 -0.98
N PHE A 269 -7.42 -27.99 -1.22
CA PHE A 269 -6.55 -27.12 -2.00
C PHE A 269 -5.42 -27.91 -2.67
N LEU A 270 -4.75 -27.28 -3.64
CA LEU A 270 -3.55 -27.81 -4.28
C LEU A 270 -2.34 -27.42 -3.44
N ARG A 271 -1.44 -28.37 -3.15
CA ARG A 271 -0.17 -28.11 -2.48
C ARG A 271 1.01 -28.56 -3.34
N ILE A 272 1.79 -27.60 -3.82
CA ILE A 272 3.01 -27.83 -4.59
C ILE A 272 4.19 -27.76 -3.62
N LYS A 273 4.76 -28.92 -3.30
CA LYS A 273 5.88 -29.05 -2.38
C LYS A 273 6.99 -29.90 -2.96
N GLY A 274 8.21 -29.37 -2.98
CA GLY A 274 9.39 -30.10 -3.43
C GLY A 274 10.50 -29.18 -3.94
N THR A 275 11.53 -29.80 -4.50
CA THR A 275 12.57 -29.13 -5.28
C THR A 275 12.38 -29.50 -6.74
N PHE A 276 12.46 -28.50 -7.63
CA PHE A 276 12.18 -28.60 -9.05
C PHE A 276 13.35 -28.04 -9.85
N ASP A 277 13.78 -28.78 -10.86
CA ASP A 277 14.98 -28.46 -11.63
C ASP A 277 14.86 -27.12 -12.36
N SER A 278 16.01 -26.49 -12.58
CA SER A 278 16.17 -25.30 -13.43
C SER A 278 15.48 -25.49 -14.79
N TRP A 279 14.64 -24.51 -15.19
CA TRP A 279 13.87 -24.52 -16.44
C TRP A 279 12.82 -25.65 -16.59
N SER A 280 12.57 -26.45 -15.56
CA SER A 280 11.62 -27.57 -15.61
C SER A 280 10.17 -27.11 -15.88
N TRP A 281 9.48 -27.81 -16.78
CA TRP A 281 8.09 -27.55 -17.10
C TRP A 281 7.17 -28.45 -16.26
N ASN A 282 6.57 -27.90 -15.22
CA ASN A 282 5.66 -28.63 -14.32
C ASN A 282 4.24 -28.10 -14.53
N SER A 283 3.45 -28.77 -15.35
CA SER A 283 2.06 -28.37 -15.62
C SER A 283 1.04 -29.48 -15.44
N THR A 284 -0.19 -29.05 -15.19
CA THR A 284 -1.39 -29.86 -15.16
C THR A 284 -2.56 -29.04 -15.68
N GLY A 285 -3.72 -29.66 -15.81
CA GLY A 285 -4.96 -28.95 -16.03
C GLY A 285 -6.12 -29.59 -15.28
N ILE A 286 -7.08 -28.74 -14.94
CA ILE A 286 -8.37 -29.05 -14.31
C ILE A 286 -9.45 -28.32 -15.08
N GLY A 287 -10.67 -28.84 -15.11
CA GLY A 287 -11.75 -28.21 -15.86
C GLY A 287 -13.10 -28.22 -15.19
N CYS A 288 -13.96 -27.38 -15.75
CA CYS A 288 -15.35 -27.21 -15.39
C CYS A 288 -16.17 -26.90 -16.66
N ASN A 289 -17.50 -26.93 -16.57
CA ASN A 289 -18.31 -26.28 -17.60
C ASN A 289 -18.24 -24.76 -17.39
N TRP A 290 -18.04 -23.98 -18.44
CA TRP A 290 -17.92 -22.53 -18.33
C TRP A 290 -19.24 -21.91 -17.84
N PRO A 291 -19.25 -21.19 -16.70
CA PRO A 291 -20.49 -20.95 -15.96
C PRO A 291 -21.38 -19.84 -16.55
N ASN A 292 -20.80 -18.80 -17.15
CA ASN A 292 -21.51 -17.59 -17.56
C ASN A 292 -20.95 -17.05 -18.89
N GLN A 293 -21.83 -16.67 -19.81
CA GLN A 293 -21.45 -16.07 -21.10
C GLN A 293 -20.90 -14.65 -20.93
N ASP A 294 -21.34 -13.90 -19.91
CA ASP A 294 -20.88 -12.53 -19.66
C ASP A 294 -19.38 -12.47 -19.32
N PHE A 295 -18.82 -13.55 -18.76
CA PHE A 295 -17.37 -13.67 -18.53
C PHE A 295 -16.59 -13.69 -19.85
N THR A 296 -17.20 -14.19 -20.92
CA THR A 296 -16.63 -14.34 -22.26
C THR A 296 -16.80 -13.07 -23.09
N ASP A 297 -17.98 -12.45 -22.98
CA ASP A 297 -18.36 -11.28 -23.76
C ASP A 297 -17.81 -9.98 -23.15
N HIS A 298 -17.66 -9.94 -21.82
CA HIS A 298 -17.26 -8.76 -21.02
C HIS A 298 -16.19 -9.03 -19.94
N PRO A 299 -15.07 -9.71 -20.26
CA PRO A 299 -14.04 -10.07 -19.26
C PRO A 299 -13.43 -8.89 -18.51
N GLU A 300 -13.48 -7.66 -19.06
CA GLU A 300 -13.03 -6.43 -18.41
C GLU A 300 -13.77 -6.10 -17.10
N ASN A 301 -14.99 -6.63 -16.93
CA ASN A 301 -15.84 -6.46 -15.77
C ASN A 301 -15.59 -7.50 -14.66
N TYR A 302 -14.69 -8.47 -14.90
CA TYR A 302 -14.49 -9.64 -14.05
C TYR A 302 -13.05 -9.81 -13.59
N VAL A 303 -12.87 -10.57 -12.52
CA VAL A 303 -11.58 -10.99 -11.98
C VAL A 303 -11.58 -12.50 -11.73
N LEU A 304 -10.47 -13.18 -12.04
CA LEU A 304 -10.17 -14.48 -11.45
C LEU A 304 -9.59 -14.22 -10.05
N LYS A 305 -10.20 -14.83 -9.03
CA LYS A 305 -9.64 -14.87 -7.68
C LYS A 305 -9.27 -16.28 -7.28
N PHE A 306 -8.31 -16.39 -6.38
CA PHE A 306 -7.93 -17.61 -5.68
C PHE A 306 -7.25 -17.26 -4.36
N GLU A 307 -7.24 -18.21 -3.43
CA GLU A 307 -6.46 -18.09 -2.20
C GLU A 307 -5.08 -18.72 -2.41
N VAL A 308 -4.03 -18.09 -1.88
CA VAL A 308 -2.67 -18.60 -1.93
C VAL A 308 -2.00 -18.57 -0.56
N CYS A 309 -1.15 -19.56 -0.28
CA CYS A 309 -0.38 -19.66 0.96
C CYS A 309 1.03 -20.20 0.68
N THR A 310 2.07 -19.52 1.17
CA THR A 310 3.46 -19.98 1.08
C THR A 310 3.98 -20.34 2.46
N ASN A 311 4.77 -21.42 2.56
CA ASN A 311 5.57 -21.67 3.75
C ASN A 311 6.53 -20.48 3.99
N SER A 312 6.69 -20.05 5.24
CA SER A 312 7.55 -18.89 5.58
C SER A 312 9.00 -19.06 5.11
N SER A 313 9.49 -20.30 4.99
CA SER A 313 10.85 -20.63 4.52
C SER A 313 10.98 -20.73 3.00
N THR A 314 9.88 -20.74 2.25
CA THR A 314 9.86 -20.75 0.78
C THR A 314 9.00 -19.57 0.29
N PRO A 315 9.57 -18.35 0.17
CA PRO A 315 8.89 -17.24 -0.47
C PRO A 315 8.69 -17.51 -1.97
N PHE A 316 7.84 -16.72 -2.62
CA PHE A 316 7.80 -16.70 -4.07
C PHE A 316 9.15 -16.26 -4.63
N ALA A 317 9.64 -16.99 -5.63
CA ALA A 317 10.83 -16.60 -6.38
C ALA A 317 10.55 -15.31 -7.16
N ASP A 318 11.55 -14.42 -7.22
CA ASP A 318 11.51 -13.24 -8.10
C ASP A 318 11.91 -13.68 -9.51
N TYR A 319 10.92 -13.99 -10.35
CA TYR A 319 11.15 -14.54 -11.70
C TYR A 319 11.28 -13.48 -12.80
N GLY A 320 10.59 -12.35 -12.64
CA GLY A 320 10.57 -11.24 -13.60
C GLY A 320 10.36 -11.64 -15.06
N ALA A 321 10.84 -10.78 -15.95
CA ALA A 321 10.71 -10.92 -17.40
C ALA A 321 11.99 -11.50 -18.02
N SER A 322 12.25 -12.79 -17.75
CA SER A 322 13.49 -13.50 -18.15
C SER A 322 13.49 -14.05 -19.59
N GLY A 323 12.48 -13.72 -20.39
CA GLY A 323 12.33 -14.15 -21.78
C GLY A 323 13.06 -13.28 -22.80
N ALA A 324 12.90 -13.63 -24.08
CA ALA A 324 13.51 -12.89 -25.18
C ALA A 324 13.06 -11.42 -25.18
N SER A 325 14.01 -10.49 -25.34
CA SER A 325 13.77 -9.04 -25.29
C SER A 325 13.15 -8.55 -23.96
N GLY A 326 13.31 -9.29 -22.87
CA GLY A 326 12.72 -8.94 -21.57
C GLY A 326 11.21 -9.22 -21.53
N SER A 327 10.76 -10.33 -22.13
CA SER A 327 9.36 -10.78 -22.02
C SER A 327 9.13 -11.59 -20.74
N PRO A 328 7.89 -11.62 -20.22
CA PRO A 328 7.41 -12.68 -19.32
C PRO A 328 7.87 -14.08 -19.79
N ASN A 329 8.42 -14.89 -18.88
CA ASN A 329 8.85 -16.26 -19.16
C ASN A 329 9.04 -17.08 -17.87
N GLY A 330 8.53 -18.32 -17.87
CA GLY A 330 8.38 -19.13 -16.66
C GLY A 330 7.48 -18.48 -15.61
N GLY A 331 7.68 -18.78 -14.33
CA GLY A 331 6.80 -18.26 -13.26
C GLY A 331 5.69 -19.23 -12.87
N TYR A 332 4.64 -18.69 -12.24
CA TYR A 332 3.33 -19.33 -12.19
C TYR A 332 2.50 -18.81 -13.37
N CYS A 333 1.96 -19.72 -14.18
CA CYS A 333 1.14 -19.33 -15.33
C CYS A 333 -0.23 -20.01 -15.31
N PHE A 334 -1.23 -19.24 -15.74
CA PHE A 334 -2.62 -19.66 -15.89
C PHE A 334 -3.10 -19.39 -17.33
N ASP A 335 -3.96 -20.27 -17.85
CA ASP A 335 -4.63 -20.16 -19.16
C ASP A 335 -6.00 -20.84 -19.08
N PHE A 336 -7.02 -20.31 -19.76
CA PHE A 336 -8.29 -20.98 -19.99
C PHE A 336 -8.45 -21.35 -21.48
N ASN A 337 -8.23 -22.62 -21.81
CA ASN A 337 -8.43 -23.18 -23.16
C ASN A 337 -7.68 -22.51 -24.34
N THR A 338 -6.71 -21.61 -24.16
CA THR A 338 -5.99 -20.99 -25.30
C THR A 338 -4.85 -21.85 -25.85
N ALA A 339 -4.67 -23.08 -25.33
CA ALA A 339 -3.64 -24.03 -25.76
C ALA A 339 -2.22 -23.44 -25.70
N GLY A 340 -1.99 -22.56 -24.72
CA GLY A 340 -0.71 -21.90 -24.52
C GLY A 340 -0.47 -20.63 -25.33
N VAL A 341 -1.49 -20.11 -26.03
CA VAL A 341 -1.39 -18.90 -26.86
C VAL A 341 -1.48 -17.61 -26.03
N SER A 342 -2.23 -17.59 -24.92
CA SER A 342 -2.18 -16.54 -23.88
C SER A 342 -2.02 -17.15 -22.49
N ARG A 343 -0.81 -17.63 -22.18
CA ARG A 343 -0.44 -17.93 -20.79
C ARG A 343 -0.16 -16.63 -20.05
N HIS A 344 -1.01 -16.30 -19.09
CA HIS A 344 -0.76 -15.19 -18.19
C HIS A 344 0.27 -15.64 -17.14
N GLN A 345 1.48 -15.06 -17.18
CA GLN A 345 2.42 -15.13 -16.07
C GLN A 345 1.87 -14.26 -14.94
N TRP A 346 1.34 -14.89 -13.89
CA TRP A 346 1.04 -14.19 -12.65
C TRP A 346 2.37 -13.92 -11.94
N ASP A 347 2.67 -12.67 -11.61
CA ASP A 347 3.85 -12.28 -10.84
C ASP A 347 3.42 -11.64 -9.50
N PRO A 348 3.42 -12.39 -8.38
CA PRO A 348 3.11 -11.84 -7.07
C PRO A 348 4.23 -10.97 -6.51
N VAL A 349 5.45 -11.09 -7.02
CA VAL A 349 6.62 -10.42 -6.45
C VAL A 349 6.67 -8.95 -6.84
N SER A 350 6.31 -8.62 -8.09
CA SER A 350 6.14 -7.22 -8.53
C SER A 350 4.90 -6.54 -7.91
N THR A 351 3.89 -7.31 -7.50
CA THR A 351 2.73 -6.78 -6.73
C THR A 351 2.97 -6.73 -5.22
N GLY A 352 4.20 -7.03 -4.75
CA GLY A 352 4.61 -6.94 -3.35
C GLY A 352 4.32 -8.18 -2.49
N LEU A 353 3.57 -9.16 -3.01
CA LEU A 353 3.26 -10.43 -2.35
C LEU A 353 4.45 -11.40 -2.43
N ARG A 354 5.56 -11.09 -1.75
CA ARG A 354 6.78 -11.94 -1.76
C ARG A 354 6.63 -13.22 -0.93
N ASN A 355 5.84 -13.20 0.14
CA ASN A 355 5.65 -14.32 1.07
C ASN A 355 4.35 -14.09 1.87
N THR A 356 3.56 -15.13 2.12
CA THR A 356 2.38 -15.06 2.99
C THR A 356 2.63 -15.56 4.41
N TYR A 357 3.83 -16.05 4.70
CA TYR A 357 4.28 -16.52 6.02
C TYR A 357 3.36 -17.59 6.66
N GLY A 358 2.84 -18.50 5.85
CA GLY A 358 1.94 -19.57 6.29
C GLY A 358 0.49 -19.13 6.51
N LYS A 359 0.12 -17.93 6.07
CA LYS A 359 -1.28 -17.45 6.03
C LYS A 359 -1.84 -17.50 4.62
N TRP A 360 -3.15 -17.70 4.52
CA TRP A 360 -3.85 -17.59 3.24
C TRP A 360 -4.10 -16.13 2.90
N VAL A 361 -3.88 -15.77 1.63
CA VAL A 361 -4.09 -14.44 1.07
C VAL A 361 -4.89 -14.55 -0.21
N THR A 362 -5.88 -13.68 -0.40
CA THR A 362 -6.65 -13.60 -1.65
C THR A 362 -5.85 -12.88 -2.72
N VAL A 363 -5.72 -13.52 -3.87
CA VAL A 363 -5.17 -12.95 -5.10
C VAL A 363 -6.34 -12.61 -6.03
N SER A 364 -6.23 -11.50 -6.75
CA SER A 364 -7.21 -11.04 -7.75
C SER A 364 -6.48 -10.65 -9.03
N ILE A 365 -6.80 -11.30 -10.15
CA ILE A 365 -6.24 -11.03 -11.47
C ILE A 365 -7.39 -10.62 -12.40
N PRO A 366 -7.31 -9.48 -13.11
CA PRO A 366 -8.30 -9.10 -14.11
C PRO A 366 -8.49 -10.20 -15.17
N LEU A 367 -9.74 -10.58 -15.47
CA LEU A 367 -10.04 -11.71 -16.35
C LEU A 367 -9.67 -11.41 -17.81
N ASP A 368 -9.77 -10.16 -18.24
CA ASP A 368 -9.25 -9.67 -19.52
C ASP A 368 -7.75 -10.00 -19.65
N LYS A 369 -6.94 -9.65 -18.65
CA LYS A 369 -5.49 -9.94 -18.61
C LYS A 369 -5.13 -11.42 -18.65
N LEU A 370 -6.03 -12.30 -18.26
CA LEU A 370 -5.84 -13.75 -18.36
C LEU A 370 -6.08 -14.31 -19.77
N CYS A 371 -6.74 -13.57 -20.65
CA CYS A 371 -7.14 -14.03 -21.98
C CYS A 371 -6.65 -13.14 -23.14
N GLU A 372 -5.77 -12.16 -22.88
CA GLU A 372 -5.16 -11.31 -23.91
C GLU A 372 -4.26 -12.12 -24.88
N VAL A 373 -4.79 -12.44 -26.07
CA VAL A 373 -4.01 -12.95 -27.20
C VAL A 373 -3.65 -11.80 -28.13
N LYS A 374 -2.36 -11.47 -28.21
CA LYS A 374 -1.82 -10.52 -29.19
C LYS A 374 -1.80 -11.15 -30.59
N GLN A 375 -2.46 -10.49 -31.54
CA GLN A 375 -2.53 -10.91 -32.94
C GLN A 375 -1.32 -10.41 -33.75
N ASN A 376 -1.11 -11.01 -34.93
CA ASN A 376 -0.02 -10.65 -35.84
C ASN A 376 -0.08 -9.20 -36.37
N ASP A 377 -1.27 -8.59 -36.40
CA ASP A 377 -1.47 -7.18 -36.78
C ASP A 377 -1.27 -6.20 -35.60
N GLY A 378 -0.94 -6.72 -34.41
CA GLY A 378 -0.74 -5.95 -33.19
C GLY A 378 -2.00 -5.71 -32.36
N THR A 379 -3.19 -6.14 -32.82
CA THR A 379 -4.42 -6.07 -32.03
C THR A 379 -4.41 -7.06 -30.86
N ILE A 380 -5.23 -6.78 -29.84
CA ILE A 380 -5.48 -7.69 -28.72
C ILE A 380 -6.86 -8.31 -28.92
N LYS A 381 -6.96 -9.62 -28.73
CA LYS A 381 -8.21 -10.36 -28.71
C LYS A 381 -8.31 -11.13 -27.40
N HIS A 382 -9.46 -11.04 -26.73
CA HIS A 382 -9.80 -11.90 -25.60
C HIS A 382 -10.27 -13.26 -26.12
N VAL A 383 -9.74 -14.34 -25.55
CA VAL A 383 -10.12 -15.72 -25.90
C VAL A 383 -10.53 -16.46 -24.64
N LEU A 384 -11.84 -16.67 -24.49
CA LEU A 384 -12.45 -17.41 -23.39
C LEU A 384 -13.46 -18.44 -23.92
N PRO A 385 -13.79 -19.49 -23.14
CA PRO A 385 -14.79 -20.50 -23.52
C PRO A 385 -16.19 -19.88 -23.65
N ALA A 386 -17.09 -20.49 -24.42
CA ALA A 386 -18.51 -20.13 -24.42
C ALA A 386 -19.24 -20.80 -23.24
N GLN A 387 -20.34 -20.22 -22.76
CA GLN A 387 -21.11 -20.79 -21.65
C GLN A 387 -21.53 -22.25 -21.93
N GLY A 388 -21.38 -23.12 -20.92
CA GLY A 388 -21.70 -24.54 -21.01
C GLY A 388 -20.68 -25.38 -21.80
N SER A 389 -19.69 -24.76 -22.47
CA SER A 389 -18.56 -25.52 -23.04
C SER A 389 -17.58 -25.95 -21.95
N TRP A 390 -16.84 -27.04 -22.20
CA TRP A 390 -15.81 -27.49 -21.27
C TRP A 390 -14.62 -26.53 -21.29
N ALA A 391 -14.31 -25.96 -20.12
CA ALA A 391 -13.20 -25.07 -19.87
C ALA A 391 -12.13 -25.79 -19.05
N ALA A 392 -10.94 -26.01 -19.62
CA ALA A 392 -9.77 -26.44 -18.87
C ALA A 392 -8.90 -25.22 -18.53
N MET A 393 -8.56 -25.09 -17.24
CA MET A 393 -7.53 -24.19 -16.77
C MET A 393 -6.19 -24.94 -16.79
N GLU A 394 -5.21 -24.48 -17.59
CA GLU A 394 -3.83 -24.93 -17.42
C GLU A 394 -3.24 -24.24 -16.18
N PHE A 395 -2.58 -25.03 -15.33
CA PHE A 395 -1.75 -24.53 -14.24
C PHE A 395 -0.30 -24.92 -14.55
N VAL A 396 0.60 -23.93 -14.62
CA VAL A 396 2.04 -24.15 -14.81
C VAL A 396 2.82 -23.58 -13.63
N MET A 397 3.81 -24.33 -13.15
CA MET A 397 4.93 -23.80 -12.38
C MET A 397 6.23 -24.12 -13.14
N GLN A 398 6.94 -23.08 -13.56
CA GLN A 398 8.20 -23.21 -14.28
C GLN A 398 9.31 -22.40 -13.58
N PRO A 399 10.25 -23.07 -12.89
CA PRO A 399 11.48 -22.44 -12.45
C PRO A 399 12.23 -21.80 -13.62
N ASN A 400 12.59 -20.53 -13.51
CA ASN A 400 13.16 -19.76 -14.62
C ASN A 400 14.53 -19.13 -14.29
N ASN A 401 15.25 -19.76 -13.37
CA ASN A 401 16.61 -19.42 -12.97
C ASN A 401 17.50 -20.67 -13.06
N ASN A 402 18.82 -20.49 -12.94
CA ASN A 402 19.81 -21.57 -13.08
C ASN A 402 19.91 -22.49 -11.84
N GLU A 403 19.22 -22.17 -10.75
CA GLU A 403 19.30 -22.89 -9.46
C GLU A 403 18.15 -23.89 -9.27
N GLY A 404 17.08 -23.75 -10.05
CA GLY A 404 15.82 -24.44 -9.77
C GLY A 404 15.12 -23.81 -8.56
N TRP A 405 13.95 -24.33 -8.20
CA TRP A 405 13.15 -23.80 -7.10
C TRP A 405 12.89 -24.86 -6.04
N THR A 406 12.98 -24.46 -4.77
CA THR A 406 12.38 -25.22 -3.65
C THR A 406 11.14 -24.47 -3.18
N VAL A 407 9.99 -25.12 -3.23
CA VAL A 407 8.68 -24.52 -2.95
C VAL A 407 7.88 -25.37 -1.97
N ASP A 408 7.01 -24.71 -1.21
CA ASP A 408 5.93 -25.29 -0.42
C ASP A 408 4.76 -24.29 -0.46
N HIS A 409 4.11 -24.22 -1.63
CA HIS A 409 3.09 -23.22 -1.98
C HIS A 409 1.75 -23.92 -2.22
N SER A 410 0.67 -23.32 -1.70
CA SER A 410 -0.68 -23.87 -1.75
C SER A 410 -1.64 -22.90 -2.45
N PHE A 411 -2.56 -23.44 -3.24
CA PHE A 411 -3.50 -22.70 -4.09
C PHE A 411 -4.91 -23.28 -3.95
N GLY A 412 -5.91 -22.44 -3.70
CA GLY A 412 -7.28 -22.88 -3.44
C GLY A 412 -8.34 -21.93 -3.99
N GLN A 413 -9.58 -22.41 -4.02
CA GLN A 413 -10.79 -21.58 -4.15
C GLN A 413 -10.79 -20.64 -5.39
N PHE A 414 -10.32 -21.17 -6.54
CA PHE A 414 -10.39 -20.50 -7.84
C PHE A 414 -11.84 -20.19 -8.22
N ARG A 415 -12.12 -18.93 -8.53
CA ARG A 415 -13.46 -18.39 -8.78
C ARG A 415 -13.40 -17.18 -9.70
N ILE A 416 -14.47 -16.94 -10.45
CA ILE A 416 -14.61 -15.71 -11.25
C ILE A 416 -15.71 -14.85 -10.62
N GLU A 417 -15.37 -13.60 -10.31
CA GLU A 417 -16.24 -12.65 -9.63
C GLU A 417 -16.29 -11.30 -10.36
N PRO A 418 -17.39 -10.54 -10.24
CA PRO A 418 -17.43 -9.13 -10.63
C PRO A 418 -16.28 -8.35 -10.00
N LYS A 419 -15.67 -7.46 -10.78
CA LYS A 419 -14.63 -6.52 -10.33
C LYS A 419 -15.15 -5.51 -9.30
N ASN A 420 -16.46 -5.25 -9.31
CA ASN A 420 -17.18 -4.44 -8.34
C ASN A 420 -18.54 -5.09 -8.02
N TYR A 421 -18.94 -5.02 -6.74
CA TYR A 421 -20.21 -5.52 -6.19
C TYR A 421 -21.08 -4.37 -5.67
#